data_AF-A0A7V2IN58-F1
#
_entry.id   AF-A0A7V2IN58-F1
#
_cell.length_a   1.000
_cell.length_b   1.000
_cell.length_c   1.000
_cell.angle_alpha   90.00
_cell.angle_beta   90.00
_cell.angle_gamma   90.00
#
_symmetry.space_group_name_H-M   'P 1'
#
loop_
_entity.id
_entity.type
_entity.pdbx_description
1 polymer ?
#
loop_
_entity_poly.entity_id
_entity_poly.type
_entity_poly.pdbx_seq_one_letter_code
_entity_poly.pdbx_strand_id
1 'polypeptide(L)'
;MNRRHHVTAVAIVGVVAVLGAAWSVLSRARVPRTFTASDEPVRIRPDYTDVVIPPNIAPLNFVIENRAARYSVRIHGPQGGAMDLGSGNAQIRIPIRPWRRLLQANRGGEVWFDVYAADDSGQWRRHPRITNH
;
A
#
# COMPACT_ATOMS: atom_id res chain seq x y z
N MET A 1 40.34 26.35 17.33
CA MET A 1 39.25 26.98 16.56
C MET A 1 38.31 25.91 15.99
N ASN A 2 37.83 24.93 16.79
CA ASN A 2 37.21 23.70 16.21
C ASN A 2 35.88 23.27 16.86
N ARG A 3 35.48 23.84 18.01
CA ARG A 3 34.28 23.38 18.75
C ARG A 3 32.95 23.80 18.13
N ARG A 4 32.93 24.93 17.40
CA ARG A 4 31.70 25.48 16.79
C ARG A 4 31.24 24.69 15.55
N HIS A 5 32.18 24.16 14.75
CA HIS A 5 31.86 23.37 13.55
C HIS A 5 31.29 21.97 13.88
N HIS A 6 31.71 21.36 14.99
CA HIS A 6 31.16 20.06 15.42
C HIS A 6 29.72 20.18 15.94
N VAL A 7 29.37 21.26 16.65
CA VAL A 7 28.02 21.49 17.16
C VAL A 7 27.02 21.75 16.02
N THR A 8 27.41 22.52 15.01
CA THR A 8 26.57 22.76 13.83
C THR A 8 26.35 21.49 13.00
N ALA A 9 27.37 20.64 12.85
CA ALA A 9 27.24 19.39 12.09
C ALA A 9 26.26 18.40 12.76
N VAL A 10 26.32 18.26 14.10
CA VAL A 10 25.39 17.40 14.86
C VAL A 10 23.96 17.91 14.80
N ALA A 11 23.76 19.23 14.85
CA ALA A 11 22.42 19.83 14.73
C ALA A 11 21.78 19.58 13.36
N ILE A 12 22.55 19.67 12.26
CA ILE A 12 22.06 19.43 10.90
C ILE A 12 21.66 17.95 10.71
N VAL A 13 22.47 17.01 11.20
CA VAL A 13 22.16 15.57 11.11
C VAL A 13 20.90 15.23 11.91
N GLY A 14 20.72 15.82 13.09
CA GLY A 14 19.50 15.66 13.89
C GLY A 14 18.24 16.17 13.18
N VAL A 15 18.31 17.34 12.54
CA VAL A 15 17.19 17.92 11.79
C VAL A 15 16.85 17.08 10.55
N VAL A 16 17.83 16.59 9.79
CA VAL A 16 17.59 15.72 8.62
C VAL A 16 16.99 14.38 9.05
N ALA A 17 17.44 13.80 10.16
CA ALA A 17 16.87 12.56 10.69
C ALA A 17 15.43 12.73 11.17
N VAL A 18 15.12 13.86 11.83
CA VAL A 18 13.75 14.19 12.29
C VAL A 18 12.83 14.50 11.10
N LEU A 19 13.32 15.21 10.07
CA LEU A 19 12.56 15.45 8.84
C LEU A 19 12.34 14.16 8.03
N GLY A 20 13.34 13.29 7.95
CA GLY A 20 13.21 11.96 7.31
C GLY A 20 12.24 11.05 8.06
N ALA A 21 12.27 11.06 9.40
CA ALA A 21 11.32 10.34 10.23
C ALA A 21 9.89 10.92 10.09
N ALA A 22 9.74 12.24 10.08
CA ALA A 22 8.45 12.89 9.87
C ALA A 22 7.86 12.58 8.48
N TRP A 23 8.69 12.54 7.43
CA TRP A 23 8.27 12.15 6.08
C TRP A 23 7.77 10.70 6.05
N SER A 24 8.43 9.79 6.78
CA SER A 24 8.03 8.37 6.86
C SER A 24 6.72 8.15 7.65
N VAL A 25 6.41 8.99 8.63
CA VAL A 25 5.18 8.91 9.44
C VAL A 25 3.99 9.58 8.72
N LEU A 26 4.24 10.65 7.97
CA LEU A 26 3.22 11.37 7.20
C LEU A 26 2.83 10.67 5.89
N SER A 27 3.68 9.81 5.34
CA SER A 27 3.41 9.04 4.11
C SER A 27 2.56 7.79 4.34
N ARG A 28 1.70 7.78 5.38
CA ARG A 28 0.64 6.77 5.47
C ARG A 28 -0.17 6.80 4.18
N ALA A 29 -0.04 5.75 3.39
CA ALA A 29 -0.99 5.45 2.34
C ALA A 29 -2.40 5.48 2.94
N ARG A 30 -3.27 6.32 2.37
CA ARG A 30 -4.67 6.41 2.79
C ARG A 30 -5.52 6.06 1.59
N VAL A 31 -6.49 5.18 1.82
CA VAL A 31 -7.57 4.96 0.86
C VAL A 31 -8.25 6.31 0.58
N PRO A 32 -8.53 6.65 -0.69
CA PRO A 32 -9.21 7.88 -1.02
C PRO A 32 -10.61 7.92 -0.38
N ARG A 33 -10.97 9.07 0.20
CA ARG A 33 -12.31 9.29 0.80
C ARG A 33 -13.41 9.47 -0.24
N THR A 34 -13.04 10.01 -1.39
CA THR A 34 -13.93 10.27 -2.52
C THR A 34 -13.39 9.52 -3.72
N PHE A 35 -14.25 8.73 -4.34
CA PHE A 35 -13.95 7.97 -5.56
C PHE A 35 -15.24 7.67 -6.30
N THR A 36 -15.12 7.41 -7.60
CA THR A 36 -16.22 6.87 -8.43
C THR A 36 -16.04 5.36 -8.58
N ALA A 37 -17.12 4.60 -8.43
CA ALA A 37 -17.08 3.17 -8.73
C ALA A 37 -16.95 2.95 -10.25
N SER A 38 -16.11 1.99 -10.63
CA SER A 38 -15.97 1.54 -12.00
C SER A 38 -16.36 0.07 -12.10
N ASP A 39 -17.00 -0.30 -13.21
CA ASP A 39 -17.29 -1.69 -13.55
C ASP A 39 -16.13 -2.36 -14.30
N GLU A 40 -15.06 -1.62 -14.63
CA GLU A 40 -13.87 -2.16 -15.30
C GLU A 40 -12.99 -2.92 -14.30
N PRO A 41 -12.77 -4.24 -14.47
CA PRO A 41 -11.88 -5.00 -13.60
C PRO A 41 -10.44 -4.49 -13.70
N VAL A 42 -9.74 -4.56 -12.57
CA VAL A 42 -8.30 -4.29 -12.55
C VAL A 42 -7.54 -5.47 -13.15
N ARG A 43 -6.57 -5.21 -14.01
CA ARG A 43 -5.59 -6.20 -14.49
C ARG A 43 -4.34 -6.11 -13.64
N ILE A 44 -3.91 -7.23 -13.08
CA ILE A 44 -2.71 -7.32 -12.24
C ILE A 44 -1.73 -8.36 -12.77
N ARG A 45 -0.44 -8.15 -12.53
CA ARG A 45 0.62 -9.09 -12.90
C ARG A 45 1.61 -9.33 -11.74
N PRO A 46 1.88 -10.60 -11.37
CA PRO A 46 1.18 -11.82 -11.82
C PRO A 46 -0.32 -11.78 -11.52
N ASP A 47 -1.09 -12.58 -12.25
CA ASP A 47 -2.53 -12.67 -12.04
C ASP A 47 -2.80 -13.50 -10.77
N TYR A 48 -3.06 -12.81 -9.67
CA TYR A 48 -3.45 -13.38 -8.38
C TYR A 48 -4.93 -13.11 -8.09
N THR A 49 -5.76 -13.05 -9.13
CA THR A 49 -7.21 -12.97 -8.97
C THR A 49 -7.80 -14.36 -8.76
N ASP A 50 -8.75 -14.47 -7.83
CA ASP A 50 -9.50 -15.70 -7.55
C ASP A 50 -8.62 -16.91 -7.20
N VAL A 51 -7.57 -16.68 -6.41
CA VAL A 51 -6.65 -17.72 -5.96
C VAL A 51 -6.86 -18.05 -4.48
N VAL A 52 -6.42 -19.25 -4.07
CA VAL A 52 -6.32 -19.60 -2.66
C VAL A 52 -5.02 -19.04 -2.08
N ILE A 53 -5.10 -18.31 -0.97
CA ILE A 53 -3.95 -17.68 -0.30
C ILE A 53 -3.61 -18.45 0.98
N PRO A 54 -2.56 -19.31 0.96
CA PRO A 54 -2.20 -20.06 2.14
C PRO A 54 -1.65 -19.13 3.24
N PRO A 55 -1.90 -19.43 4.53
CA PRO A 55 -1.66 -18.50 5.63
C PRO A 55 -0.18 -18.16 5.90
N ASN A 56 0.76 -18.90 5.29
CA ASN A 56 2.20 -18.72 5.45
C ASN A 56 2.90 -18.24 4.15
N ILE A 57 2.16 -17.88 3.11
CA ILE A 57 2.75 -17.48 1.82
C ILE A 57 3.47 -16.14 1.90
N ALA A 58 4.50 -15.99 1.06
CA ALA A 58 5.18 -14.71 0.87
C ALA A 58 4.20 -13.60 0.41
N PRO A 59 4.52 -12.32 0.63
CA PRO A 59 3.66 -11.23 0.19
C PRO A 59 3.48 -11.26 -1.32
N LEU A 60 2.22 -11.23 -1.76
CA LEU A 60 1.84 -11.26 -3.17
C LEU A 60 2.06 -9.88 -3.80
N ASN A 61 3.31 -9.50 -4.02
CA ASN A 61 3.62 -8.26 -4.72
C ASN A 61 3.14 -8.35 -6.18
N PHE A 62 2.50 -7.30 -6.68
CA PHE A 62 1.97 -7.27 -8.04
C PHE A 62 2.13 -5.90 -8.67
N VAL A 63 1.92 -5.86 -9.99
CA VAL A 63 1.87 -4.64 -10.80
C VAL A 63 0.43 -4.46 -11.29
N ILE A 64 -0.11 -3.24 -11.17
CA ILE A 64 -1.41 -2.87 -11.75
C ILE A 64 -1.19 -2.42 -13.20
N GLU A 65 -1.82 -3.09 -14.16
CA GLU A 65 -1.63 -2.80 -15.59
C GLU A 65 -2.55 -1.68 -16.10
N ASN A 66 -3.62 -1.35 -15.35
CA ASN A 66 -4.44 -0.17 -15.64
C ASN A 66 -3.60 1.10 -15.45
N ARG A 67 -3.50 1.93 -16.50
CA ARG A 67 -2.73 3.18 -16.47
C ARG A 67 -3.39 4.20 -15.53
N ALA A 68 -2.62 4.73 -14.59
CA ALA A 68 -3.03 5.75 -13.65
C ALA A 68 -1.81 6.57 -13.17
N ALA A 69 -2.05 7.76 -12.64
CA ALA A 69 -1.02 8.61 -12.06
C ALA A 69 -0.65 8.15 -10.63
N ARG A 70 -1.64 7.65 -9.87
CA ARG A 70 -1.46 7.16 -8.50
C ARG A 70 -2.34 5.95 -8.23
N TYR A 71 -1.87 5.10 -7.33
CA TYR A 71 -2.53 3.87 -6.96
C TYR A 71 -2.69 3.81 -5.44
N SER A 72 -3.82 3.26 -4.99
CA SER A 72 -4.04 2.89 -3.61
C SER A 72 -4.69 1.51 -3.56
N VAL A 73 -4.23 0.63 -2.67
CA VAL A 73 -4.77 -0.71 -2.50
C VAL A 73 -5.05 -0.92 -1.02
N ARG A 74 -6.28 -1.31 -0.70
CA ARG A 74 -6.63 -1.79 0.64
C ARG A 74 -6.72 -3.31 0.61
N ILE A 75 -5.95 -3.96 1.47
CA ILE A 75 -5.98 -5.41 1.67
C ILE A 75 -6.60 -5.68 3.05
N HIS A 76 -7.64 -6.48 3.12
CA HIS A 76 -8.39 -6.77 4.35
C HIS A 76 -9.13 -8.10 4.26
N GLY A 77 -9.69 -8.56 5.36
CA GLY A 77 -10.50 -9.77 5.42
C GLY A 77 -11.59 -9.68 6.49
N PRO A 78 -12.54 -10.64 6.52
CA PRO A 78 -13.73 -10.58 7.36
C PRO A 78 -13.43 -10.71 8.86
N GLN A 79 -12.36 -11.42 9.24
CA GLN A 79 -11.97 -11.67 10.64
C GLN A 79 -11.09 -10.55 11.22
N GLY A 80 -10.90 -9.47 10.45
CA GLY A 80 -10.18 -8.27 10.87
C GLY A 80 -8.76 -8.19 10.32
N GLY A 81 -8.09 -7.09 10.67
CA GLY A 81 -6.84 -6.70 10.03
C GLY A 81 -7.08 -6.02 8.68
N ALA A 82 -6.36 -4.92 8.45
CA ALA A 82 -6.33 -4.25 7.17
C ALA A 82 -4.98 -3.58 6.99
N MET A 83 -4.56 -3.41 5.75
CA MET A 83 -3.47 -2.51 5.40
C MET A 83 -3.83 -1.72 4.15
N ASP A 84 -3.41 -0.46 4.18
CA ASP A 84 -3.55 0.45 3.06
C ASP A 84 -2.16 0.66 2.46
N LEU A 85 -2.05 0.49 1.15
CA LEU A 85 -0.84 0.62 0.37
C LEU A 85 -1.06 1.73 -0.65
N GLY A 86 -0.09 2.61 -0.81
CA GLY A 86 -0.16 3.76 -1.71
C GLY A 86 1.10 3.77 -2.54
N SER A 87 0.94 3.97 -3.85
CA SER A 87 2.06 4.00 -4.77
C SER A 87 1.90 5.11 -5.81
N GLY A 88 2.99 5.79 -6.13
CA GLY A 88 3.07 6.71 -7.27
C GLY A 88 3.39 6.00 -8.59
N ASN A 89 3.50 4.67 -8.58
CA ASN A 89 3.67 3.85 -9.77
C ASN A 89 2.80 2.60 -9.66
N ALA A 90 2.74 1.84 -10.75
CA ALA A 90 1.94 0.62 -10.82
C ALA A 90 2.40 -0.52 -9.88
N GLN A 91 3.58 -0.43 -9.25
CA GLN A 91 4.11 -1.49 -8.40
C GLN A 91 3.52 -1.41 -6.99
N ILE A 92 2.90 -2.50 -6.56
CA ILE A 92 2.35 -2.66 -5.21
C ILE A 92 3.25 -3.59 -4.41
N ARG A 93 3.92 -3.02 -3.41
CA ARG A 93 4.79 -3.76 -2.48
C ARG A 93 4.07 -3.98 -1.16
N ILE A 94 3.77 -5.23 -0.86
CA ILE A 94 3.06 -5.62 0.35
C ILE A 94 4.09 -5.84 1.48
N PRO A 95 3.99 -5.11 2.59
CA PRO A 95 4.93 -5.26 3.71
C PRO A 95 4.69 -6.58 4.44
N ILE A 96 5.76 -7.36 4.63
CA ILE A 96 5.72 -8.72 5.19
C ILE A 96 5.07 -8.81 6.57
N ARG A 97 5.29 -7.84 7.47
CA ARG A 97 4.79 -7.89 8.84
C ARG A 97 3.26 -7.71 8.90
N PRO A 98 2.66 -6.64 8.32
CA PRO A 98 1.20 -6.55 8.18
C PRO A 98 0.59 -7.69 7.38
N TRP A 99 1.23 -8.14 6.30
CA TRP A 99 0.78 -9.30 5.50
C TRP A 99 0.58 -10.54 6.35
N ARG A 100 1.61 -10.94 7.09
CA ARG A 100 1.54 -12.10 7.97
C ARG A 100 0.44 -11.96 9.01
N ARG A 101 0.27 -10.79 9.62
CA ARG A 101 -0.78 -10.55 10.62
C ARG A 101 -2.18 -10.67 10.01
N LEU A 102 -2.38 -10.12 8.81
CA LEU A 102 -3.66 -10.22 8.10
C LEU A 102 -3.99 -11.68 7.78
N LEU A 103 -3.05 -12.44 7.22
CA LEU A 103 -3.28 -13.85 6.89
C LEU A 103 -3.50 -14.72 8.13
N GLN A 104 -2.81 -14.44 9.23
CA GLN A 104 -3.04 -15.12 10.50
C GLN A 104 -4.42 -14.81 11.10
N ALA A 105 -4.90 -13.59 10.93
CA ALA A 105 -6.24 -13.21 11.38
C ALA A 105 -7.35 -13.84 10.52
N ASN A 106 -7.08 -14.12 9.24
CA ASN A 106 -8.08 -14.62 8.28
C ASN A 106 -7.71 -16.02 7.73
N ARG A 107 -7.21 -16.93 8.59
CA ARG A 107 -6.78 -18.28 8.13
C ARG A 107 -7.96 -19.05 7.55
N GLY A 108 -7.80 -19.57 6.33
CA GLY A 108 -8.82 -20.35 5.63
C GLY A 108 -10.09 -19.57 5.31
N GLY A 109 -10.00 -18.24 5.32
CA GLY A 109 -11.08 -17.34 4.95
C GLY A 109 -10.62 -16.34 3.91
N GLU A 110 -11.55 -15.50 3.49
CA GLU A 110 -11.30 -14.63 2.34
C GLU A 110 -10.30 -13.50 2.63
N VAL A 111 -9.54 -13.15 1.61
CA VAL A 111 -8.70 -11.96 1.57
C VAL A 111 -9.11 -11.11 0.38
N TRP A 112 -9.49 -9.87 0.64
CA TRP A 112 -9.98 -8.93 -0.36
C TRP A 112 -8.95 -7.87 -0.69
N PHE A 113 -8.87 -7.52 -1.97
CA PHE A 113 -8.08 -6.41 -2.47
C PHE A 113 -9.03 -5.39 -3.11
N ASP A 114 -9.16 -4.23 -2.49
CA ASP A 114 -9.88 -3.08 -3.04
C ASP A 114 -8.86 -2.14 -3.69
N VAL A 115 -8.89 -2.05 -5.03
CA VAL A 115 -7.93 -1.27 -5.82
C VAL A 115 -8.54 0.06 -6.27
N TYR A 116 -7.76 1.13 -6.08
CA TYR A 116 -8.09 2.49 -6.45
C TYR A 116 -7.00 3.06 -7.35
N ALA A 117 -7.42 3.74 -8.41
CA ALA A 117 -6.54 4.36 -9.39
C ALA A 117 -6.97 5.83 -9.61
N ALA A 118 -6.03 6.77 -9.50
CA ALA A 118 -6.25 8.17 -9.82
C ALA A 118 -5.71 8.51 -11.20
N ASP A 119 -6.50 9.22 -12.00
CA ASP A 119 -6.00 9.83 -13.24
C ASP A 119 -5.11 11.06 -12.97
N ASP A 120 -4.61 11.66 -14.04
CA ASP A 120 -3.76 12.85 -13.98
C ASP A 120 -4.47 14.09 -13.38
N SER A 121 -5.81 14.11 -13.37
CA SER A 121 -6.61 15.15 -12.73
C SER A 121 -6.82 14.94 -11.22
N GLY A 122 -6.37 13.79 -10.70
CA GLY A 122 -6.51 13.41 -9.31
C GLY A 122 -7.87 12.77 -8.96
N GLN A 123 -8.70 12.46 -9.96
CA GLN A 123 -9.98 11.79 -9.75
C GLN A 123 -9.75 10.30 -9.52
N TRP A 124 -10.19 9.81 -8.36
CA TRP A 124 -10.04 8.42 -7.98
C TRP A 124 -11.20 7.57 -8.52
N ARG A 125 -10.85 6.42 -9.10
CA ARG A 125 -11.79 5.34 -9.43
C ARG A 125 -11.49 4.12 -8.57
N ARG A 126 -12.54 3.47 -8.08
CA ARG A 126 -12.45 2.16 -7.41
C ARG A 126 -12.87 1.09 -8.42
N HIS A 127 -11.99 0.12 -8.63
CA HIS A 127 -12.28 -1.05 -9.47
C HIS A 127 -13.09 -2.10 -8.69
N PRO A 128 -13.72 -3.07 -9.40
CA PRO A 128 -14.29 -4.24 -8.77
C PRO A 128 -13.27 -4.92 -7.84
N ARG A 129 -13.76 -5.35 -6.68
CA ARG A 129 -12.95 -6.02 -5.66
C ARG A 129 -12.41 -7.35 -6.21
N ILE A 130 -11.14 -7.64 -5.91
CA ILE A 130 -10.60 -8.99 -6.05
C ILE A 130 -10.88 -9.75 -4.75
N THR A 131 -11.51 -10.91 -4.86
CA THR A 131 -11.71 -11.85 -3.75
C THR A 131 -10.78 -13.05 -3.93
N ASN A 132 -10.14 -13.45 -2.85
CA ASN A 132 -9.29 -14.64 -2.77
C ASN A 132 -9.71 -15.46 -1.55
N HIS A 133 -9.47 -16.78 -1.59
CA HIS A 133 -9.99 -17.77 -0.63
C HIS A 133 -8.93 -18.40 0.28
#